data_AF-A0A974NYZ8-F1
#
_entry.id   AF-A0A974NYZ8-F1
#
_cell.length_a   1.000
_cell.length_b   1.000
_cell.length_c   1.000
_cell.angle_alpha   90.00
_cell.angle_beta   90.00
_cell.angle_gamma   90.00
#
_symmetry.space_group_name_H-M   'P 1'
#
loop_
_entity.id
_entity.type
_entity.pdbx_description
1 polymer ?
#
loop_
_entity_poly.entity_id
_entity_poly.type
_entity_poly.pdbx_seq_one_letter_code
_entity_poly.pdbx_strand_id
1 'polypeptide(L)'
;MRAPPFPPAEMPDDLRAFNDEMAGYISEHLKGFVSKRRDGALVGPFAPMLRFPAFGRAAWTYTKALIDNSKLPKPAHEVAILVTGAAFNSRYELYAHERVGEAAGLSPEKVAAIAAGQRPADLTEEEAAAYDVAAVLAGRRQLPASTYDRAVRAFGEEQTAELIYLVGGYCLVSLLLNAYDMSVPGREEGLPDDPQEETAGGRP
;
A
#
# COMPACT_ATOMS: atom_id res chain seq x y z
N MET A 1 15.63 -8.59 4.95
CA MET A 1 15.47 -7.13 5.23
C MET A 1 16.81 -6.40 5.32
N ARG A 2 16.93 -5.27 4.61
CA ARG A 2 18.09 -4.35 4.61
C ARG A 2 17.85 -3.07 5.41
N ALA A 3 16.61 -2.81 5.82
CA ALA A 3 16.23 -1.83 6.82
C ALA A 3 15.44 -2.56 7.93
N PRO A 4 16.11 -3.12 8.95
CA PRO A 4 15.42 -3.85 9.99
C PRO A 4 14.45 -2.93 10.75
N PRO A 5 13.25 -3.41 11.11
CA PRO A 5 12.32 -2.70 11.99
C PRO A 5 13.03 -2.21 13.26
N PHE A 6 12.71 -0.99 13.67
CA PHE A 6 13.31 -0.36 14.84
C PHE A 6 12.32 -0.50 16.01
N PRO A 7 12.65 -1.24 17.08
CA PRO A 7 11.77 -1.36 18.23
C PRO A 7 11.52 0.01 18.88
N PRO A 8 10.28 0.38 19.22
CA PRO A 8 9.99 1.67 19.84
C PRO A 8 10.81 1.88 21.10
N ALA A 9 11.02 0.84 21.92
CA ALA A 9 11.81 0.90 23.15
C ALA A 9 13.23 1.46 22.97
N GLU A 10 13.84 1.28 21.79
CA GLU A 10 15.21 1.70 21.48
C GLU A 10 15.28 3.05 20.74
N MET A 11 14.14 3.68 20.44
CA MET A 11 14.10 4.94 19.71
C MET A 11 14.44 6.15 20.60
N PRO A 12 15.22 7.12 20.07
CA PRO A 12 15.28 8.48 20.62
C PRO A 12 13.90 9.15 20.66
N ASP A 13 13.70 10.11 21.57
CA ASP A 13 12.39 10.71 21.83
C ASP A 13 11.71 11.32 20.61
N ASP A 14 12.45 12.02 19.74
CA ASP A 14 11.90 12.66 18.54
C ASP A 14 11.42 11.64 17.49
N LEU A 15 12.12 10.51 17.40
CA LEU A 15 11.77 9.41 16.53
C LEU A 15 10.63 8.58 17.13
N ARG A 16 10.61 8.40 18.45
CA ARG A 16 9.50 7.74 19.17
C ARG A 16 8.20 8.49 18.95
N ALA A 17 8.20 9.82 19.09
CA ALA A 17 7.01 10.64 18.84
C ALA A 17 6.48 10.47 17.40
N PHE A 18 7.40 10.33 16.42
CA PHE A 18 7.02 10.05 15.03
C PHE A 18 6.45 8.64 14.85
N ASN A 19 7.09 7.64 15.45
CA ASN A 19 6.61 6.27 15.46
C ASN A 19 5.21 6.17 16.06
N ASP A 20 4.96 6.83 17.18
CA ASP A 20 3.69 6.73 17.90
C ASP A 20 2.56 7.41 17.11
N GLU A 21 2.83 8.56 16.47
CA GLU A 21 1.89 9.20 15.55
C GLU A 21 1.55 8.29 14.35
N MET A 22 2.59 7.75 13.69
CA MET A 22 2.42 6.86 12.56
C MET A 22 1.67 5.58 12.96
N ALA A 23 2.04 4.94 14.06
CA ALA A 23 1.44 3.72 14.56
C ALA A 23 -0.03 3.90 14.98
N GLY A 24 -0.38 5.06 15.53
CA GLY A 24 -1.77 5.42 15.86
C GLY A 24 -2.61 5.59 14.59
N TYR A 25 -2.12 6.38 13.64
CA TYR A 25 -2.81 6.62 12.38
C TYR A 25 -2.98 5.32 11.56
N ILE A 26 -1.96 4.46 11.49
CA ILE A 26 -2.07 3.14 10.85
C ILE A 26 -3.20 2.33 11.49
N SER A 27 -3.24 2.22 12.82
CA SER A 27 -4.27 1.43 13.49
C SER A 27 -5.69 1.97 13.30
N GLU A 28 -5.85 3.28 13.10
CA GLU A 28 -7.15 3.91 12.83
C GLU A 28 -7.61 3.70 11.38
N HIS A 29 -6.71 3.93 10.42
CA HIS A 29 -7.06 4.06 9.00
C HIS A 29 -6.71 2.86 8.13
N LEU A 30 -5.67 2.08 8.48
CA LEU A 30 -5.19 0.95 7.70
C LEU A 30 -5.52 -0.37 8.40
N LYS A 31 -6.27 -1.24 7.71
CA LYS A 31 -6.78 -2.49 8.29
C LYS A 31 -6.59 -3.65 7.32
N GLY A 32 -6.54 -4.85 7.87
CA GLY A 32 -6.56 -6.09 7.08
C GLY A 32 -5.19 -6.70 6.79
N PHE A 33 -4.08 -6.08 7.20
CA PHE A 33 -2.72 -6.62 7.03
C PHE A 33 -1.86 -6.36 8.26
N VAL A 34 -0.77 -7.12 8.38
CA VAL A 34 0.19 -7.01 9.50
C VAL A 34 1.14 -5.84 9.25
N SER A 35 1.07 -4.85 10.14
CA SER A 35 1.85 -3.61 10.16
C SER A 35 2.83 -3.50 11.34
N LYS A 36 2.72 -4.38 12.35
CA LYS A 36 3.56 -4.38 13.57
C LYS A 36 4.13 -5.76 13.89
N ARG A 37 5.36 -5.78 14.38
CA ARG A 37 5.95 -6.95 15.07
C ARG A 37 5.41 -7.07 16.49
N ARG A 38 5.64 -8.22 17.12
CA ARG A 38 5.28 -8.46 18.54
C ARG A 38 5.99 -7.52 19.52
N ASP A 39 7.15 -7.00 19.16
CA ASP A 39 7.91 -6.00 19.94
C ASP A 39 7.42 -4.55 19.70
N GLY A 40 6.36 -4.38 18.90
CA GLY A 40 5.76 -3.08 18.57
C GLY A 40 6.45 -2.34 17.42
N ALA A 41 7.54 -2.86 16.84
CA ALA A 41 8.18 -2.21 15.71
C ALA A 41 7.29 -2.26 14.47
N LEU A 42 7.12 -1.10 13.80
CA LEU A 42 6.40 -1.03 12.53
C LEU A 42 7.18 -1.76 11.42
N VAL A 43 6.45 -2.42 10.51
CA VAL A 43 7.00 -3.16 9.37
C VAL A 43 6.53 -2.60 8.02
N GLY A 44 6.80 -3.29 6.91
CA GLY A 44 6.41 -2.85 5.58
C GLY A 44 7.12 -1.55 5.19
N PRO A 45 6.45 -0.58 4.55
CA PRO A 45 7.08 0.67 4.13
C PRO A 45 7.42 1.59 5.30
N PHE A 46 6.84 1.37 6.48
CA PHE A 46 6.99 2.21 7.66
C PHE A 46 8.38 2.08 8.30
N ALA A 47 8.93 0.86 8.34
CA ALA A 47 10.27 0.60 8.86
C ALA A 47 11.36 1.46 8.18
N PRO A 48 11.50 1.47 6.84
CA PRO A 48 12.49 2.34 6.19
C PRO A 48 12.15 3.83 6.33
N MET A 49 10.87 4.23 6.41
CA MET A 49 10.51 5.63 6.68
C MET A 49 11.02 6.09 8.05
N LEU A 50 10.87 5.26 9.09
CA LEU A 50 11.40 5.54 10.42
C LEU A 50 12.92 5.53 10.46
N ARG A 51 13.56 4.60 9.73
CA ARG A 51 15.03 4.49 9.71
C ARG A 51 15.70 5.70 9.04
N PHE A 52 15.02 6.32 8.07
CA PHE A 52 15.52 7.46 7.33
C PHE A 52 14.56 8.65 7.44
N PRO A 53 14.40 9.24 8.66
CA PRO A 53 13.29 10.14 8.98
C PRO A 53 13.28 11.44 8.17
N ALA A 54 14.44 11.89 7.67
CA ALA A 54 14.53 13.05 6.79
C ALA A 54 13.73 12.88 5.49
N PHE A 55 13.67 11.65 4.95
CA PHE A 55 12.85 11.32 3.78
C PHE A 55 11.51 10.71 4.20
N GLY A 56 11.52 9.86 5.24
CA GLY A 56 10.36 9.11 5.69
C GLY A 56 9.21 9.99 6.18
N ARG A 57 9.50 11.12 6.85
CA ARG A 57 8.43 12.06 7.27
C ARG A 57 7.69 12.64 6.08
N ALA A 58 8.41 13.05 5.02
CA ALA A 58 7.79 13.59 3.82
C ALA A 58 7.00 12.51 3.06
N ALA A 59 7.56 11.30 2.94
CA ALA A 59 6.86 10.17 2.33
C ALA A 59 5.59 9.81 3.11
N TRP A 60 5.64 9.81 4.44
CA TRP A 60 4.49 9.57 5.29
C TRP A 60 3.41 10.64 5.15
N THR A 61 3.79 11.92 5.11
CA THR A 61 2.85 13.01 4.83
C THR A 61 2.14 12.81 3.49
N TYR A 62 2.86 12.39 2.46
CA TYR A 62 2.27 12.08 1.16
C TYR A 62 1.32 10.88 1.23
N THR A 63 1.70 9.80 1.93
CA THR A 63 0.82 8.64 2.17
C THR A 63 -0.48 9.05 2.87
N LYS A 64 -0.42 9.88 3.92
CA LYS A 64 -1.62 10.39 4.59
C LYS A 64 -2.48 11.25 3.66
N ALA A 65 -1.86 12.09 2.83
CA ALA A 65 -2.59 12.89 1.86
C ALA A 65 -3.40 12.02 0.87
N LEU A 66 -2.88 10.86 0.43
CA LEU A 66 -3.62 9.92 -0.39
C LEU A 66 -4.81 9.30 0.36
N ILE A 67 -4.63 8.94 1.63
CA ILE A 67 -5.66 8.32 2.47
C ILE A 67 -6.77 9.33 2.81
N ASP A 68 -6.39 10.50 3.33
CA ASP A 68 -7.30 11.53 3.83
C ASP A 68 -8.18 12.14 2.72
N ASN A 69 -7.68 12.13 1.48
CA ASN A 69 -8.38 12.71 0.33
C ASN A 69 -8.97 11.65 -0.60
N SER A 70 -9.02 10.38 -0.20
CA SER A 70 -9.51 9.33 -1.10
C SER A 70 -11.01 9.48 -1.38
N LYS A 71 -11.35 9.54 -2.66
CA LYS A 71 -12.72 9.65 -3.18
C LYS A 71 -13.02 8.62 -4.27
N LEU A 72 -12.02 7.87 -4.74
CA LEU A 72 -12.21 6.77 -5.69
C LEU A 72 -13.14 5.68 -5.10
N PRO A 73 -13.96 5.02 -5.93
CA PRO A 73 -14.64 3.80 -5.52
C PRO A 73 -13.61 2.78 -5.01
N LYS A 74 -13.88 2.18 -3.84
CA LYS A 74 -12.92 1.29 -3.16
C LYS A 74 -12.40 0.15 -4.05
N PRO A 75 -13.22 -0.56 -4.85
CA PRO A 75 -12.70 -1.59 -5.75
C PRO A 75 -11.70 -1.03 -6.79
N ALA A 76 -11.98 0.13 -7.38
CA ALA A 76 -11.11 0.77 -8.36
C ALA A 76 -9.80 1.25 -7.73
N HIS A 77 -9.86 1.78 -6.50
CA HIS A 77 -8.69 2.15 -5.71
C HIS A 77 -7.75 0.94 -5.50
N GLU A 78 -8.29 -0.19 -5.05
CA GLU A 78 -7.50 -1.40 -4.82
C GLU A 78 -6.98 -2.04 -6.11
N VAL A 79 -7.73 -1.98 -7.21
CA VAL A 79 -7.23 -2.40 -8.53
C VAL A 79 -5.98 -1.62 -8.93
N ALA A 80 -5.97 -0.29 -8.76
CA ALA A 80 -4.81 0.53 -9.10
C ALA A 80 -3.57 0.15 -8.28
N ILE A 81 -3.77 -0.14 -7.00
CA ILE A 81 -2.71 -0.55 -6.08
C ILE A 81 -2.15 -1.93 -6.45
N LEU A 82 -3.03 -2.92 -6.63
CA LEU A 82 -2.64 -4.28 -6.99
C LEU A 82 -1.90 -4.32 -8.33
N VAL A 83 -2.37 -3.58 -9.34
CA VAL A 83 -1.68 -3.47 -10.64
C VAL A 83 -0.30 -2.85 -10.49
N THR A 84 -0.19 -1.81 -9.66
CA THR A 84 1.11 -1.16 -9.40
C THR A 84 2.05 -2.12 -8.67
N GLY A 85 1.59 -2.78 -7.61
CA GLY A 85 2.37 -3.78 -6.87
C GLY A 85 2.85 -4.94 -7.77
N ALA A 86 1.98 -5.44 -8.64
CA ALA A 86 2.29 -6.50 -9.60
C ALA A 86 3.37 -6.06 -10.61
N ALA A 87 3.28 -4.83 -11.14
CA ALA A 87 4.28 -4.28 -12.06
C ALA A 87 5.69 -4.21 -11.46
N PHE A 88 5.79 -4.07 -10.13
CA PHE A 88 7.06 -4.07 -9.40
C PHE A 88 7.42 -5.43 -8.80
N ASN A 89 6.56 -6.45 -8.90
CA ASN A 89 6.68 -7.72 -8.16
C ASN A 89 6.85 -7.48 -6.64
N SER A 90 6.14 -6.49 -6.10
CA SER A 90 6.27 -6.07 -4.70
C SER A 90 5.54 -7.04 -3.77
N ARG A 91 6.27 -7.98 -3.18
CA ARG A 91 5.69 -9.09 -2.41
C ARG A 91 4.88 -8.64 -1.20
N TYR A 92 5.36 -7.63 -0.47
CA TYR A 92 4.63 -7.11 0.70
C TYR A 92 3.39 -6.34 0.28
N GLU A 93 3.49 -5.55 -0.79
CA GLU A 93 2.36 -4.80 -1.36
C GLU A 93 1.22 -5.75 -1.75
N LEU A 94 1.56 -6.79 -2.51
CA LEU A 94 0.61 -7.80 -2.95
C LEU A 94 0.00 -8.53 -1.75
N TYR A 95 0.80 -9.00 -0.79
CA TYR A 95 0.29 -9.62 0.44
C TYR A 95 -0.75 -8.74 1.15
N ALA A 96 -0.44 -7.45 1.33
CA ALA A 96 -1.33 -6.55 2.06
C ALA A 96 -2.61 -6.28 1.26
N HIS A 97 -2.45 -5.89 -0.01
CA HIS A 97 -3.55 -5.41 -0.84
C HIS A 97 -4.39 -6.51 -1.49
N GLU A 98 -3.94 -7.77 -1.51
CA GLU A 98 -4.82 -8.90 -1.82
C GLU A 98 -5.96 -8.99 -0.78
N ARG A 99 -5.61 -8.89 0.51
CA ARG A 99 -6.57 -8.92 1.62
C ARG A 99 -7.47 -7.67 1.64
N VAL A 100 -6.88 -6.50 1.40
CA VAL A 100 -7.64 -5.23 1.37
C VAL A 100 -8.57 -5.20 0.15
N GLY A 101 -8.12 -5.68 -1.00
CA GLY A 101 -8.90 -5.77 -2.23
C GLY A 101 -10.14 -6.65 -2.08
N GLU A 102 -9.99 -7.83 -1.49
CA GLU A 102 -11.14 -8.70 -1.18
C GLU A 102 -12.12 -8.02 -0.20
N ALA A 103 -11.62 -7.39 0.85
CA ALA A 103 -12.45 -6.63 1.80
C ALA A 103 -13.15 -5.42 1.16
N ALA A 104 -12.59 -4.87 0.09
CA ALA A 104 -13.18 -3.79 -0.70
C ALA A 104 -14.24 -4.29 -1.70
N GLY A 105 -14.43 -5.60 -1.84
CA GLY A 105 -15.45 -6.22 -2.69
C GLY A 105 -14.95 -6.76 -4.03
N LEU A 106 -13.63 -6.80 -4.27
CA LEU A 106 -13.08 -7.54 -5.41
C LEU A 106 -13.22 -9.04 -5.17
N SER A 107 -13.52 -9.80 -6.23
CA SER A 107 -13.54 -11.26 -6.11
C SER A 107 -12.11 -11.80 -5.97
N PRO A 108 -11.92 -12.94 -5.28
CA PRO A 108 -10.60 -13.59 -5.19
C PRO A 108 -9.97 -13.86 -6.57
N GLU A 109 -10.79 -14.18 -7.58
CA GLU A 109 -10.31 -14.42 -8.95
C GLU A 109 -9.76 -13.15 -9.60
N LYS A 110 -10.40 -11.99 -9.40
CA LYS A 110 -9.90 -10.70 -9.89
C LYS A 110 -8.58 -10.35 -9.23
N VAL A 111 -8.52 -10.48 -7.90
CA VAL A 111 -7.31 -10.20 -7.11
C VAL A 111 -6.16 -11.07 -7.57
N ALA A 112 -6.36 -12.39 -7.67
CA ALA A 112 -5.33 -13.33 -8.10
C ALA A 112 -4.84 -13.05 -9.54
N ALA A 113 -5.75 -12.76 -10.46
CA ALA A 113 -5.38 -12.42 -11.84
C ALA A 113 -4.54 -11.14 -11.90
N ILE A 114 -4.93 -10.08 -11.18
CA ILE A 114 -4.16 -8.82 -11.14
C ILE A 114 -2.78 -9.04 -10.51
N ALA A 115 -2.71 -9.76 -9.39
CA ALA A 115 -1.45 -10.09 -8.72
C ALA A 115 -0.51 -10.90 -9.63
N ALA A 116 -1.05 -11.74 -10.51
CA ALA A 116 -0.30 -12.47 -11.54
C ALA A 116 0.08 -11.61 -12.76
N GLY A 117 -0.20 -10.29 -12.74
CA GLY A 117 0.05 -9.39 -13.86
C GLY A 117 -0.91 -9.55 -15.04
N GLN A 118 -2.07 -10.20 -14.82
CA GLN A 118 -3.09 -10.42 -15.83
C GLN A 118 -4.24 -9.44 -15.64
N ARG A 119 -4.92 -9.11 -16.75
CA ARG A 119 -6.12 -8.26 -16.71
C ARG A 119 -7.36 -9.14 -16.60
N PRO A 120 -8.17 -9.02 -15.52
CA PRO A 120 -9.43 -9.74 -15.44
C PRO A 120 -10.39 -9.36 -16.58
N ALA A 121 -11.19 -10.32 -17.03
CA ALA A 121 -12.14 -10.11 -18.13
C ALA A 121 -13.44 -9.43 -17.68
N ASP A 122 -13.75 -9.52 -16.39
CA ASP A 122 -15.00 -9.10 -15.75
C ASP A 122 -14.86 -7.82 -14.90
N LEU A 123 -13.84 -7.00 -15.19
CA LEU A 123 -13.70 -5.68 -14.58
C LEU A 123 -14.90 -4.80 -14.92
N THR A 124 -15.44 -4.09 -13.92
CA THR A 124 -16.41 -3.00 -14.14
C THR A 124 -15.77 -1.86 -14.94
N GLU A 125 -16.56 -0.90 -15.41
CA GLU A 125 -16.02 0.25 -16.16
C GLU A 125 -14.97 1.03 -15.36
N GLU A 126 -15.27 1.29 -14.08
CA GLU A 126 -14.41 1.96 -13.12
C GLU A 126 -13.15 1.14 -12.82
N GLU A 127 -13.29 -0.14 -12.47
CA GLU A 127 -12.15 -1.03 -12.21
C GLU A 127 -11.23 -1.12 -13.44
N ALA A 128 -11.80 -1.24 -14.64
CA ALA A 128 -11.07 -1.31 -15.88
C ALA A 128 -10.35 0.02 -16.20
N ALA A 129 -10.95 1.17 -15.91
CA ALA A 129 -10.30 2.46 -16.07
C ALA A 129 -9.10 2.61 -15.12
N ALA A 130 -9.27 2.22 -13.85
CA ALA A 130 -8.18 2.20 -12.87
C ALA A 130 -7.05 1.26 -13.28
N TYR A 131 -7.38 0.04 -13.72
CA TYR A 131 -6.41 -0.94 -14.22
C TYR A 131 -5.58 -0.35 -15.36
N ASP A 132 -6.23 0.20 -16.38
CA ASP A 132 -5.55 0.63 -17.60
C ASP A 132 -4.64 1.84 -17.35
N VAL A 133 -5.05 2.79 -16.48
CA VAL A 133 -4.18 3.90 -16.05
C VAL A 133 -2.98 3.39 -15.27
N ALA A 134 -3.20 2.53 -14.26
CA ALA A 134 -2.13 1.99 -13.42
C ALA A 134 -1.13 1.16 -14.23
N ALA A 135 -1.61 0.28 -15.12
CA ALA A 135 -0.77 -0.57 -15.95
C ALA A 135 0.12 0.23 -16.91
N VAL A 136 -0.38 1.36 -17.44
CA VAL A 136 0.42 2.24 -18.30
C VAL A 136 1.48 2.97 -17.50
N LEU A 137 1.10 3.63 -16.40
CA LEU A 137 1.98 4.48 -15.61
C LEU A 137 3.03 3.66 -14.84
N ALA A 138 2.63 2.58 -14.16
CA ALA A 138 3.56 1.67 -13.50
C ALA A 138 4.47 0.94 -14.52
N GLY A 139 3.97 0.75 -15.74
CA GLY A 139 4.75 0.29 -16.90
C GLY A 139 5.74 1.33 -17.47
N ARG A 140 5.88 2.50 -16.83
CA ARG A 140 6.83 3.57 -17.19
C ARG A 140 6.58 4.17 -18.58
N ARG A 141 5.31 4.26 -18.97
CA ARG A 141 4.89 4.86 -20.25
C ARG A 141 4.09 6.13 -20.01
N GLN A 142 4.11 7.00 -21.01
CA GLN A 142 3.19 8.15 -21.05
C GLN A 142 1.75 7.66 -21.15
N LEU A 143 0.85 8.27 -20.38
CA LEU A 143 -0.57 7.95 -20.42
C LEU A 143 -1.18 8.42 -21.75
N PRO A 144 -1.74 7.52 -22.59
CA PRO A 144 -2.44 7.93 -23.81
C PRO A 144 -3.66 8.80 -23.48
N ALA A 145 -3.93 9.80 -24.34
CA ALA A 145 -5.08 10.68 -24.18
C ALA A 145 -6.40 9.89 -24.10
N SER A 146 -6.57 8.84 -24.91
CA SER A 146 -7.77 8.00 -24.88
C SER A 146 -7.96 7.27 -23.53
N THR A 147 -6.87 6.86 -22.87
CA THR A 147 -6.92 6.25 -21.53
C THR A 147 -7.27 7.29 -20.47
N TYR A 148 -6.65 8.47 -20.55
CA TYR A 148 -6.97 9.60 -19.66
C TYR A 148 -8.44 10.04 -19.78
N ASP A 149 -8.92 10.28 -21.00
CA ASP A 149 -10.30 10.71 -21.27
C ASP A 149 -11.32 9.69 -20.78
N ARG A 150 -10.98 8.40 -20.85
CA ARG A 150 -11.84 7.34 -20.31
C ARG A 150 -11.87 7.35 -18.78
N ALA A 151 -10.72 7.57 -18.12
CA ALA A 151 -10.69 7.73 -16.67
C ALA A 151 -11.51 8.96 -16.22
N VAL A 152 -11.38 10.10 -16.92
CA VAL A 152 -12.17 11.30 -16.64
C VAL A 152 -13.66 11.07 -16.84
N ARG A 153 -14.08 10.32 -17.87
CA ARG A 153 -15.50 9.95 -18.04
C ARG A 153 -16.02 9.06 -16.91
N ALA A 154 -15.21 8.12 -16.44
CA ALA A 154 -15.59 7.19 -15.39
C ALA A 154 -15.64 7.86 -14.01
N PHE A 155 -14.71 8.77 -13.71
CA PHE A 155 -14.49 9.27 -12.35
C PHE A 155 -14.65 10.78 -12.18
N GLY A 156 -14.54 11.57 -13.25
CA GLY A 156 -14.30 13.01 -13.18
C GLY A 156 -12.82 13.37 -13.04
N GLU A 157 -12.51 14.66 -13.14
CA GLU A 157 -11.12 15.16 -13.13
C GLU A 157 -10.42 14.97 -11.77
N GLU A 158 -11.11 15.25 -10.66
CA GLU A 158 -10.52 15.15 -9.31
C GLU A 158 -10.09 13.71 -8.98
N GLN A 159 -10.99 12.73 -9.14
CA GLN A 159 -10.67 11.33 -8.87
C GLN A 159 -9.70 10.73 -9.90
N THR A 160 -9.66 11.25 -11.14
CA THR A 160 -8.60 10.87 -12.10
C THR A 160 -7.24 11.39 -11.63
N ALA A 161 -7.17 12.60 -11.08
CA ALA A 161 -5.94 13.10 -10.47
C ALA A 161 -5.54 12.26 -9.25
N GLU A 162 -6.49 11.94 -8.35
CA GLU A 162 -6.28 11.01 -7.22
C GLU A 162 -5.67 9.70 -7.70
N LEU A 163 -6.23 9.06 -8.73
CA LEU A 163 -5.74 7.82 -9.31
C LEU A 163 -4.27 7.93 -9.78
N ILE A 164 -3.89 9.04 -10.42
CA ILE A 164 -2.52 9.26 -10.89
C ILE A 164 -1.56 9.43 -9.71
N TYR A 165 -1.92 10.23 -8.70
CA TYR A 165 -1.13 10.40 -7.48
C TYR A 165 -1.02 9.09 -6.68
N LEU A 166 -2.10 8.31 -6.64
CA LEU A 166 -2.15 6.99 -6.02
C LEU A 166 -1.13 6.04 -6.67
N VAL A 167 -1.14 5.93 -8.00
CA VAL A 167 -0.16 5.11 -8.73
C VAL A 167 1.27 5.58 -8.45
N GLY A 168 1.53 6.90 -8.44
CA GLY A 168 2.83 7.45 -8.09
C GLY A 168 3.28 7.10 -6.65
N GLY A 169 2.35 7.16 -5.70
CA GLY A 169 2.59 6.78 -4.31
C GLY A 169 2.93 5.31 -4.15
N TYR A 170 2.17 4.44 -4.79
CA TYR A 170 2.41 3.01 -4.73
C TYR A 170 3.65 2.57 -5.53
N CYS A 171 4.09 3.33 -6.54
CA CYS A 171 5.43 3.17 -7.10
C CYS A 171 6.51 3.42 -6.03
N LEU A 172 6.41 4.50 -5.25
CA LEU A 172 7.35 4.80 -4.16
C LEU A 172 7.32 3.70 -3.09
N VAL A 173 6.14 3.30 -2.63
CA VAL A 173 5.97 2.24 -1.62
C VAL A 173 6.59 0.93 -2.11
N SER A 174 6.25 0.49 -3.33
CA SER A 174 6.81 -0.72 -3.93
C SER A 174 8.34 -0.66 -4.09
N LEU A 175 8.91 0.49 -4.43
CA LEU A 175 10.36 0.68 -4.46
C LEU A 175 10.99 0.50 -3.08
N LEU A 176 10.42 1.11 -2.04
CA LEU A 176 10.92 0.97 -0.66
C LEU A 176 10.86 -0.50 -0.21
N LEU A 177 9.71 -1.16 -0.41
CA LEU A 177 9.49 -2.55 -0.04
C LEU A 177 10.51 -3.50 -0.69
N ASN A 178 10.73 -3.35 -2.00
CA ASN A 178 11.66 -4.19 -2.75
C ASN A 178 13.13 -3.87 -2.44
N ALA A 179 13.49 -2.59 -2.39
CA ALA A 179 14.87 -2.18 -2.13
C ALA A 179 15.34 -2.64 -0.74
N TYR A 180 14.45 -2.56 0.26
CA TYR A 180 14.76 -2.97 1.62
C TYR A 180 14.42 -4.43 1.93
N ASP A 181 13.94 -5.20 0.95
CA ASP A 181 13.63 -6.63 1.09
C ASP A 181 12.73 -6.88 2.30
N MET A 182 11.62 -6.14 2.35
CA MET A 182 10.67 -6.20 3.46
C MET A 182 9.97 -7.56 3.50
N SER A 183 9.93 -8.16 4.69
CA SER A 183 9.35 -9.49 4.89
C SER A 183 7.83 -9.42 5.02
N VAL A 184 7.17 -10.55 4.75
CA VAL A 184 5.74 -10.78 4.93
C VAL A 184 5.52 -11.82 6.04
N PRO A 185 4.32 -11.87 6.65
CA PRO A 185 3.97 -12.91 7.62
C PRO A 185 4.35 -14.34 7.19
N GLY A 186 4.72 -15.19 8.16
CA GLY A 186 5.21 -16.55 7.93
C GLY A 186 6.62 -16.69 7.36
N ARG A 187 7.34 -15.60 7.07
CA ARG A 187 8.71 -15.64 6.51
C ARG A 187 9.80 -15.09 7.43
N GLU A 188 9.44 -14.55 8.59
CA GLU A 188 10.38 -13.99 9.54
C GLU A 188 9.89 -14.18 10.98
N GLU A 189 10.81 -14.50 11.88
CA GLU A 189 10.51 -14.62 13.30
C GLU A 189 10.10 -13.28 13.92
N GLY A 190 9.05 -13.31 14.76
CA GLY A 190 8.53 -12.13 15.47
C GLY A 190 7.52 -11.30 14.69
N LEU A 191 7.27 -11.63 13.42
CA LEU A 191 6.16 -11.08 12.64
C LEU A 191 4.91 -11.96 12.84
N PRO A 192 3.77 -11.42 13.29
CA PRO A 192 2.53 -12.19 13.42
C PRO A 192 2.07 -12.77 12.09
N ASP A 193 1.38 -13.92 12.14
CA ASP A 193 0.84 -14.58 10.93
C ASP A 193 -0.50 -13.97 10.50
N ASP A 194 -1.29 -13.47 11.47
CA ASP A 194 -2.57 -12.80 11.25
C ASP A 194 -2.59 -11.38 11.87
N PRO A 195 -3.18 -10.37 11.20
CA PRO A 195 -3.38 -9.03 11.77
C PRO A 195 -4.08 -9.01 13.14
N GLN A 196 -4.94 -9.97 13.44
CA GLN A 196 -5.64 -10.06 14.74
C GLN A 196 -4.67 -10.35 15.90
N GLU A 197 -3.55 -11.03 15.62
CA GLU A 197 -2.54 -11.38 16.62
C GLU A 197 -1.67 -10.19 17.06
N GLU A 198 -1.67 -9.07 16.33
CA GLU A 198 -0.95 -7.85 16.72
C GLU A 198 -1.40 -7.32 18.10
N THR A 199 -2.68 -7.52 18.43
CA THR A 199 -3.28 -6.99 19.67
C THR A 199 -3.10 -7.90 20.88
N ALA A 200 -2.73 -9.18 20.66
CA ALA A 200 -2.64 -10.18 21.72
C ALA A 200 -1.31 -10.12 22.51
N GLY A 201 -0.27 -9.49 21.96
CA GLY A 201 1.04 -9.35 22.62
C GLY A 201 1.16 -8.19 23.62
N GLY A 202 0.11 -7.38 23.75
CA GLY A 202 0.08 -6.18 24.60
C GLY A 202 -0.65 -6.39 25.92
N ARG A 203 -0.23 -7.34 26.77
CA ARG A 203 -0.51 -7.27 28.21
C ARG A 203 0.72 -7.72 29.00
N PRO A 204 1.10 -6.97 30.07
CA PRO A 204 2.00 -7.52 31.08
C PRO A 204 1.36 -8.71 31.81
#